data_AF-A0A962AAX1-F1
#
_entry.id   AF-A0A962AAX1-F1
#
_cell.length_a   1.000
_cell.length_b   1.000
_cell.length_c   1.000
_cell.angle_alpha   90.00
_cell.angle_beta   90.00
_cell.angle_gamma   90.00
#
_symmetry.space_group_name_H-M   'P 1'
#
loop_
_entity.id
_entity.type
_entity.pdbx_description
1 polymer ?
#
loop_
_entity_poly.entity_id
_entity_poly.type
_entity_poly.pdbx_seq_one_letter_code
_entity_poly.pdbx_strand_id
1 'polypeptide(L)'
;VAVIYSHSHYANGTSALVGDGRGARIIGHPRVNANMASGGSGSLYPETAPLQISRTLQQFNHFSPENGPDAPPGAKLAFGRSGFLPVDTPVSDGERMTIAGVEMQFFTRYGSDTDDCLTVHLPATGIVLNNIFWPWLPNIYTLRASLFRDPREWRDGLKVIRDLGPKALVNTHARTVKGEAECAEALDAVIDGLSAILDQTLRGILRGLGPDDLRSFVRLPRHLADHPFLAEIYGEISHFGPYLFNAALGWFDGDAATINPLPPIEQAGRLVDAMGGAASVFARAQEAFEKKELAWAAQLVGYLYRLDPMNAKARKLKADVLQQMGRVTPAHTIRSWYVAQARALRGEATIPRLTFANTRVLALAPPAESMEQYRVRIDPEAAGDMDMIVALQITDRGSRHAWHLRRGVVEFNADVEKCRRAPEAEIETDFDNWLRFFSCRRALDEFLDKASAVRGENARAFFAAFDFYDPTDSLIVPR
;
A
#
# COMPACT_ATOMS: atom_id res chain seq x y z
N VAL A 1 -27.34 19.37 -6.80
CA VAL A 1 -26.65 18.16 -7.34
C VAL A 1 -26.10 17.36 -6.16
N ALA A 2 -25.80 16.07 -6.29
CA ALA A 2 -25.18 15.28 -5.21
C ALA A 2 -24.03 14.43 -5.76
N VAL A 3 -23.00 14.26 -4.96
CA VAL A 3 -21.91 13.30 -5.17
C VAL A 3 -21.99 12.28 -4.03
N ILE A 4 -21.90 11.00 -4.36
CA ILE A 4 -21.87 9.92 -3.38
C ILE A 4 -20.52 9.22 -3.48
N TYR A 5 -19.78 9.16 -2.37
CA TYR A 5 -18.55 8.38 -2.30
C TYR A 5 -18.84 6.93 -1.99
N SER A 6 -18.32 6.01 -2.81
CA SER A 6 -18.31 4.60 -2.47
C SER A 6 -17.35 4.32 -1.31
N HIS A 7 -16.18 4.97 -1.31
CA HIS A 7 -15.18 4.99 -0.22
C HIS A 7 -14.02 5.95 -0.58
N SER A 8 -13.09 6.13 0.36
CA SER A 8 -11.93 7.03 0.27
C SER A 8 -11.03 6.86 -0.96
N HIS A 9 -10.80 5.65 -1.49
CA HIS A 9 -9.90 5.50 -2.65
C HIS A 9 -10.40 6.21 -3.93
N TYR A 10 -11.69 6.52 -4.04
CA TYR A 10 -12.30 7.11 -5.23
C TYR A 10 -12.83 8.54 -5.02
N ALA A 11 -12.35 9.23 -3.98
CA ALA A 11 -12.81 10.59 -3.64
C ALA A 11 -11.92 11.71 -4.23
N ASN A 12 -10.71 11.39 -4.71
CA ASN A 12 -9.70 12.38 -5.13
C ASN A 12 -9.96 13.09 -6.47
N GLY A 13 -11.10 12.87 -7.13
CA GLY A 13 -11.47 13.51 -8.39
C GLY A 13 -12.63 14.51 -8.27
N THR A 14 -13.17 14.72 -7.08
CA THR A 14 -14.47 15.40 -6.92
C THR A 14 -14.44 16.87 -7.26
N SER A 15 -13.40 17.59 -6.85
CA SER A 15 -13.30 19.02 -7.19
C SER A 15 -13.17 19.26 -8.69
N ALA A 16 -12.62 18.28 -9.44
CA ALA A 16 -12.58 18.35 -10.89
C ALA A 16 -13.97 18.17 -11.53
N LEU A 17 -14.91 17.50 -10.85
CA LEU A 17 -16.27 17.27 -11.33
C LEU A 17 -17.23 18.42 -10.95
N VAL A 18 -17.14 18.93 -9.71
CA VAL A 18 -18.13 19.90 -9.17
C VAL A 18 -17.51 21.21 -8.66
N GLY A 19 -16.24 21.49 -8.98
CA GLY A 19 -15.56 22.72 -8.58
C GLY A 19 -15.31 22.79 -7.08
N ASP A 20 -15.71 23.89 -6.45
CA ASP A 20 -15.62 24.09 -5.00
C ASP A 20 -16.75 23.43 -4.20
N GLY A 21 -17.64 22.70 -4.86
CA GLY A 21 -18.77 22.02 -4.23
C GLY A 21 -20.00 22.89 -3.98
N ARG A 22 -19.99 24.20 -4.34
CA ARG A 22 -21.18 25.05 -4.16
C ARG A 22 -22.40 24.46 -4.87
N GLY A 23 -23.45 24.16 -4.09
CA GLY A 23 -24.70 23.57 -4.59
C GLY A 23 -24.68 22.05 -4.83
N ALA A 24 -23.59 21.38 -4.44
CA ALA A 24 -23.48 19.93 -4.40
C ALA A 24 -23.47 19.43 -2.94
N ARG A 25 -24.26 18.40 -2.63
CA ARG A 25 -24.14 17.65 -1.37
C ARG A 25 -23.09 16.56 -1.55
N ILE A 26 -22.17 16.41 -0.61
CA ILE A 26 -21.13 15.38 -0.62
C ILE A 26 -21.52 14.31 0.41
N ILE A 27 -22.08 13.22 -0.09
CA ILE A 27 -22.66 12.15 0.70
C ILE A 27 -21.65 11.00 0.77
N GLY A 28 -21.47 10.41 1.94
CA GLY A 28 -20.52 9.33 2.11
C GLY A 28 -20.57 8.68 3.49
N HIS A 29 -19.75 7.64 3.64
CA HIS A 29 -19.53 7.00 4.93
C HIS A 29 -18.90 8.00 5.94
N PRO A 30 -19.27 8.00 7.23
CA PRO A 30 -18.73 8.93 8.24
C PRO A 30 -17.19 8.92 8.37
N ARG A 31 -16.55 7.80 8.02
CA ARG A 31 -15.09 7.61 8.09
C ARG A 31 -14.31 8.13 6.88
N VAL A 32 -14.97 8.52 5.78
CA VAL A 32 -14.26 8.94 4.54
C VAL A 32 -13.30 10.09 4.84
N ASN A 33 -13.74 11.12 5.57
CA ASN A 33 -12.91 12.29 5.87
C ASN A 33 -11.65 11.91 6.64
N ALA A 34 -11.76 11.00 7.61
CA ALA A 34 -10.63 10.52 8.39
C ALA A 34 -9.65 9.67 7.54
N ASN A 35 -10.19 8.76 6.73
CA ASN A 35 -9.36 7.90 5.86
C ASN A 35 -8.62 8.72 4.79
N MET A 36 -9.27 9.76 4.26
CA MET A 36 -8.64 10.71 3.34
C MET A 36 -7.52 11.50 4.00
N ALA A 37 -7.70 11.92 5.26
CA ALA A 37 -6.66 12.60 6.02
C ALA A 37 -5.44 11.68 6.27
N SER A 38 -5.64 10.38 6.51
CA SER A 38 -4.55 9.40 6.71
C SER A 38 -3.76 9.00 5.44
N GLY A 39 -3.91 9.72 4.33
CA GLY A 39 -3.06 9.56 3.15
C GLY A 39 -3.51 8.53 2.11
N GLY A 40 -4.78 8.12 2.10
CA GLY A 40 -5.45 7.44 0.98
C GLY A 40 -4.91 6.07 0.54
N SER A 41 -3.80 5.58 1.10
CA SER A 41 -3.26 4.24 0.83
C SER A 41 -3.50 3.25 1.98
N GLY A 42 -4.08 3.72 3.08
CA GLY A 42 -4.40 2.91 4.26
C GLY A 42 -3.15 2.44 5.00
N SER A 43 -2.19 3.35 5.24
CA SER A 43 -1.02 3.01 6.07
C SER A 43 -1.42 2.98 7.54
N LEU A 44 -1.04 1.90 8.25
CA LEU A 44 -1.16 1.88 9.71
C LEU A 44 -0.21 2.90 10.36
N TYR A 45 0.98 3.06 9.79
CA TYR A 45 2.02 3.99 10.23
C TYR A 45 2.27 5.01 9.11
N PRO A 46 1.75 6.25 9.22
CA PRO A 46 1.88 7.27 8.19
C PRO A 46 3.33 7.51 7.73
N GLU A 47 4.31 7.30 8.61
CA GLU A 47 5.75 7.41 8.31
C GLU A 47 6.21 6.47 7.18
N THR A 48 5.51 5.36 6.97
CA THR A 48 5.82 4.40 5.91
C THR A 48 5.16 4.74 4.57
N ALA A 49 4.34 5.80 4.50
CA ALA A 49 3.61 6.20 3.30
C ALA A 49 4.53 6.40 2.06
N PRO A 50 5.74 7.00 2.15
CA PRO A 50 6.60 7.13 0.99
C PRO A 50 7.03 5.80 0.37
N LEU A 51 7.24 4.78 1.21
CA LEU A 51 7.50 3.42 0.73
C LEU A 51 6.25 2.83 0.07
N GLN A 52 5.09 2.96 0.71
CA GLN A 52 3.82 2.48 0.13
C GLN A 52 3.47 3.14 -1.19
N ILE A 53 3.77 4.44 -1.38
CA ILE A 53 3.59 5.13 -2.67
C ILE A 53 4.51 4.51 -3.74
N SER A 54 5.80 4.30 -3.45
CA SER A 54 6.70 3.62 -4.39
C SER A 54 6.18 2.22 -4.78
N ARG A 55 5.70 1.46 -3.79
CA ARG A 55 5.09 0.14 -4.00
C ARG A 55 3.80 0.23 -4.82
N THR A 56 3.00 1.28 -4.63
CA THR A 56 1.77 1.54 -5.39
C THR A 56 2.09 1.81 -6.86
N LEU A 57 3.10 2.64 -7.15
CA LEU A 57 3.54 2.91 -8.52
C LEU A 57 4.01 1.63 -9.23
N GLN A 58 4.74 0.76 -8.52
CA GLN A 58 5.11 -0.56 -9.03
C GLN A 58 3.91 -1.46 -9.28
N GLN A 59 2.94 -1.50 -8.37
CA GLN A 59 1.76 -2.37 -8.51
C GLN A 59 0.84 -1.94 -9.66
N PHE A 60 0.77 -0.63 -9.96
CA PHE A 60 -0.11 -0.06 -10.97
C PHE A 60 0.64 0.43 -12.21
N ASN A 61 1.56 -0.39 -12.72
CA ASN A 61 2.15 -0.28 -14.05
C ASN A 61 2.89 1.03 -14.39
N HIS A 62 3.36 1.80 -13.40
CA HIS A 62 4.10 3.05 -13.68
C HIS A 62 5.50 2.81 -14.25
N PHE A 63 6.04 1.62 -14.03
CA PHE A 63 7.35 1.20 -14.54
C PHE A 63 7.23 0.10 -15.61
N SER A 64 6.03 -0.12 -16.16
CA SER A 64 5.80 -1.04 -17.29
C SER A 64 6.04 -0.30 -18.63
N PRO A 65 6.43 -1.00 -19.71
CA PRO A 65 6.60 -0.37 -21.01
C PRO A 65 5.22 0.01 -21.58
N GLU A 66 5.17 1.05 -22.41
CA GLU A 66 3.91 1.52 -23.00
C GLU A 66 3.40 0.59 -24.12
N ASN A 67 4.33 -0.04 -24.85
CA ASN A 67 4.05 -0.85 -26.03
C ASN A 67 4.78 -2.19 -25.97
N GLY A 68 4.33 -3.14 -26.80
CA GLY A 68 4.95 -4.45 -26.95
C GLY A 68 4.38 -5.55 -26.04
N PRO A 69 4.97 -6.75 -26.05
CA PRO A 69 4.41 -7.94 -25.39
C PRO A 69 4.38 -7.85 -23.85
N ASP A 70 5.20 -6.97 -23.27
CA ASP A 70 5.26 -6.74 -21.83
C ASP A 70 4.51 -5.47 -21.38
N ALA A 71 3.78 -4.84 -22.30
CA ALA A 71 2.87 -3.73 -21.97
C ALA A 71 1.77 -4.20 -20.99
N PRO A 72 1.25 -3.29 -20.14
CA PRO A 72 0.28 -3.66 -19.14
C PRO A 72 -1.09 -3.97 -19.77
N PRO A 73 -1.75 -5.08 -19.41
CA PRO A 73 -3.12 -5.39 -19.86
C PRO A 73 -4.21 -4.63 -19.08
N GLY A 74 -3.83 -3.82 -18.08
CA GLY A 74 -4.74 -3.24 -17.09
C GLY A 74 -4.40 -1.79 -16.72
N ALA A 75 -5.13 -1.27 -15.72
CA ALA A 75 -5.10 0.14 -15.39
C ALA A 75 -3.73 0.62 -14.87
N LYS A 76 -3.25 1.73 -15.45
CA LYS A 76 -2.25 2.62 -14.87
C LYS A 76 -3.01 3.72 -14.13
N LEU A 77 -2.70 3.98 -12.86
CA LEU A 77 -3.31 5.10 -12.15
C LEU A 77 -2.94 6.41 -12.85
N ALA A 78 -3.93 7.25 -13.14
CA ALA A 78 -3.71 8.57 -13.73
C ALA A 78 -3.81 9.63 -12.64
N PHE A 79 -2.71 10.34 -12.39
CA PHE A 79 -2.66 11.47 -11.46
C PHE A 79 -2.96 12.77 -12.21
N GLY A 80 -4.21 12.92 -12.67
CA GLY A 80 -4.69 14.10 -13.38
C GLY A 80 -5.12 15.24 -12.45
N ARG A 81 -6.06 16.07 -12.90
CA ARG A 81 -6.69 17.11 -12.08
C ARG A 81 -7.38 16.45 -10.88
N SER A 82 -6.84 16.68 -9.69
CA SER A 82 -7.24 16.00 -8.46
C SER A 82 -7.69 17.02 -7.41
N GLY A 83 -8.59 16.56 -6.55
CA GLY A 83 -9.00 17.25 -5.34
C GLY A 83 -10.21 16.59 -4.70
N PHE A 84 -10.10 16.41 -3.40
CA PHE A 84 -11.12 15.88 -2.51
C PHE A 84 -12.02 17.02 -2.02
N LEU A 85 -13.32 16.75 -1.90
CA LEU A 85 -14.25 17.59 -1.14
C LEU A 85 -14.71 16.78 0.08
N PRO A 86 -14.62 17.30 1.31
CA PRO A 86 -15.07 16.57 2.49
C PRO A 86 -16.53 16.14 2.38
N VAL A 87 -16.84 14.96 2.93
CA VAL A 87 -18.21 14.54 3.20
C VAL A 87 -18.84 15.56 4.16
N ASP A 88 -19.91 16.19 3.70
CA ASP A 88 -20.72 17.15 4.47
C ASP A 88 -22.08 16.56 4.90
N THR A 89 -22.47 15.45 4.28
CA THR A 89 -23.71 14.74 4.50
C THR A 89 -23.41 13.27 4.80
N PRO A 90 -22.86 12.95 6.00
CA PRO A 90 -22.59 11.57 6.37
C PRO A 90 -23.91 10.80 6.56
N VAL A 91 -23.95 9.56 6.12
CA VAL A 91 -25.13 8.68 6.26
C VAL A 91 -24.94 7.64 7.36
N SER A 92 -26.05 7.18 7.93
CA SER A 92 -26.12 6.09 8.90
C SER A 92 -26.52 4.77 8.26
N ASP A 93 -26.20 3.65 8.92
CA ASP A 93 -26.58 2.32 8.42
C ASP A 93 -28.11 2.17 8.35
N GLY A 94 -28.61 1.73 7.20
CA GLY A 94 -30.04 1.59 6.91
C GLY A 94 -30.79 2.89 6.60
N GLU A 95 -30.12 4.06 6.66
CA GLU A 95 -30.74 5.36 6.40
C GLU A 95 -31.35 5.42 5.00
N ARG A 96 -32.48 6.12 4.86
CA ARG A 96 -33.13 6.38 3.57
C ARG A 96 -33.12 7.86 3.25
N MET A 97 -32.76 8.20 2.01
CA MET A 97 -32.76 9.57 1.52
C MET A 97 -33.26 9.63 0.08
N THR A 98 -34.06 10.66 -0.23
CA THR A 98 -34.43 10.97 -1.61
C THR A 98 -33.47 11.99 -2.19
N ILE A 99 -32.82 11.63 -3.29
CA ILE A 99 -31.85 12.47 -4.00
C ILE A 99 -32.32 12.64 -5.43
N ALA A 100 -32.64 13.87 -5.82
CA ALA A 100 -33.14 14.19 -7.17
C ALA A 100 -34.33 13.30 -7.60
N GLY A 101 -35.25 12.99 -6.67
CA GLY A 101 -36.43 12.16 -6.92
C GLY A 101 -36.20 10.64 -6.85
N VAL A 102 -34.97 10.18 -6.60
CA VAL A 102 -34.65 8.76 -6.44
C VAL A 102 -34.54 8.43 -4.95
N GLU A 103 -35.37 7.50 -4.47
CA GLU A 103 -35.23 6.94 -3.12
C GLU A 103 -34.01 6.02 -3.07
N MET A 104 -33.14 6.23 -2.08
CA MET A 104 -31.94 5.45 -1.84
C MET A 104 -31.90 4.97 -0.39
N GLN A 105 -31.39 3.76 -0.16
CA GLN A 105 -31.08 3.23 1.16
C GLN A 105 -29.57 2.97 1.27
N PHE A 106 -28.95 3.43 2.35
CA PHE A 106 -27.52 3.40 2.56
C PHE A 106 -27.13 2.32 3.59
N PHE A 107 -26.03 1.60 3.33
CA PHE A 107 -25.46 0.61 4.25
C PHE A 107 -23.99 0.92 4.45
N THR A 108 -23.59 1.02 5.72
CA THR A 108 -22.26 1.51 6.15
C THR A 108 -21.56 0.52 7.07
N ARG A 109 -22.25 -0.54 7.52
CA ARG A 109 -21.74 -1.44 8.55
C ARG A 109 -20.47 -2.21 8.19
N TYR A 110 -20.30 -2.59 6.93
CA TYR A 110 -19.25 -3.52 6.50
C TYR A 110 -18.32 -2.89 5.48
N GLY A 111 -17.01 -3.05 5.70
CA GLY A 111 -15.95 -2.69 4.78
C GLY A 111 -15.58 -3.77 3.76
N SER A 112 -14.70 -3.39 2.84
CA SER A 112 -14.05 -4.30 1.89
C SER A 112 -12.54 -4.02 1.84
N ASP A 113 -12.08 -3.27 0.83
CA ASP A 113 -10.68 -2.89 0.70
C ASP A 113 -10.29 -1.69 1.60
N THR A 114 -11.30 -1.04 2.17
CA THR A 114 -11.26 -0.05 3.26
C THR A 114 -12.47 -0.21 4.21
N ASP A 115 -12.40 0.43 5.38
CA ASP A 115 -13.45 0.40 6.42
C ASP A 115 -14.52 1.51 6.28
N ASP A 116 -14.48 2.28 5.18
CA ASP A 116 -15.40 3.37 4.88
C ASP A 116 -16.24 3.10 3.62
N CYS A 117 -16.52 1.82 3.35
CA CYS A 117 -17.32 1.40 2.21
C CYS A 117 -18.79 1.74 2.39
N LEU A 118 -19.40 2.22 1.30
CA LEU A 118 -20.80 2.58 1.21
C LEU A 118 -21.49 1.74 0.14
N THR A 119 -22.54 1.04 0.54
CA THR A 119 -23.46 0.36 -0.36
C THR A 119 -24.77 1.16 -0.45
N VAL A 120 -25.29 1.36 -1.65
CA VAL A 120 -26.51 2.13 -1.90
C VAL A 120 -27.51 1.30 -2.70
N HIS A 121 -28.67 1.02 -2.11
CA HIS A 121 -29.76 0.31 -2.75
C HIS A 121 -30.81 1.30 -3.27
N LEU A 122 -31.30 1.10 -4.50
CA LEU A 122 -32.38 1.84 -5.13
C LEU A 122 -33.63 0.94 -5.18
N PRO A 123 -34.54 1.00 -4.19
CA PRO A 123 -35.61 0.01 -4.03
C PRO A 123 -36.55 -0.11 -5.23
N ALA A 124 -36.85 1.02 -5.89
CA ALA A 124 -37.77 1.04 -7.02
C ALA A 124 -37.24 0.27 -8.25
N THR A 125 -35.93 0.20 -8.43
CA THR A 125 -35.29 -0.47 -9.58
C THR A 125 -34.60 -1.78 -9.20
N GLY A 126 -34.34 -2.02 -7.92
CA GLY A 126 -33.55 -3.16 -7.45
C GLY A 126 -32.06 -3.04 -7.81
N ILE A 127 -31.57 -1.84 -8.10
CA ILE A 127 -30.15 -1.58 -8.40
C ILE A 127 -29.39 -1.41 -7.07
N VAL A 128 -28.22 -2.04 -6.96
CA VAL A 128 -27.30 -1.83 -5.84
C VAL A 128 -25.97 -1.26 -6.35
N LEU A 129 -25.66 -0.03 -5.94
CA LEU A 129 -24.36 0.61 -6.15
C LEU A 129 -23.42 0.18 -5.01
N ASN A 130 -22.23 -0.32 -5.32
CA ASN A 130 -21.37 -0.89 -4.29
C ASN A 130 -19.86 -0.88 -4.64
N ASN A 131 -19.05 -1.09 -3.60
CA ASN A 131 -17.61 -1.40 -3.69
C ASN A 131 -17.25 -2.76 -3.07
N ILE A 132 -18.25 -3.45 -2.50
CA ILE A 132 -18.04 -4.71 -1.80
C ILE A 132 -17.92 -5.86 -2.81
N PHE A 133 -18.76 -5.91 -3.84
CA PHE A 133 -18.66 -6.94 -4.87
C PHE A 133 -17.62 -6.56 -5.93
N TRP A 134 -16.59 -7.41 -6.03
CA TRP A 134 -15.60 -7.35 -7.10
C TRP A 134 -15.92 -8.49 -8.08
N PRO A 135 -16.04 -8.23 -9.39
CA PRO A 135 -16.38 -9.28 -10.37
C PRO A 135 -15.18 -10.18 -10.72
N TRP A 136 -14.40 -10.56 -9.72
CA TRP A 136 -13.24 -11.47 -9.68
C TRP A 136 -12.87 -11.72 -8.21
N LEU A 137 -11.89 -12.59 -7.95
CA LEU A 137 -11.48 -12.89 -6.59
C LEU A 137 -11.04 -11.62 -5.83
N PRO A 138 -11.74 -11.21 -4.76
CA PRO A 138 -11.42 -9.99 -4.05
C PRO A 138 -10.04 -10.04 -3.44
N ASN A 139 -9.32 -8.92 -3.51
CA ASN A 139 -7.94 -8.87 -3.06
C ASN A 139 -7.86 -8.58 -1.56
N ILE A 140 -7.98 -9.62 -0.74
CA ILE A 140 -7.90 -9.49 0.72
C ILE A 140 -6.48 -9.09 1.20
N TYR A 141 -5.46 -9.23 0.35
CA TYR A 141 -4.11 -8.74 0.62
C TYR A 141 -3.49 -8.06 -0.59
N THR A 142 -3.10 -6.80 -0.44
CA THR A 142 -2.43 -6.05 -1.51
C THR A 142 -0.91 -6.05 -1.34
N LEU A 143 -0.18 -6.41 -2.39
CA LEU A 143 1.29 -6.45 -2.35
C LEU A 143 1.89 -5.08 -2.06
N ARG A 144 1.23 -3.97 -2.41
CA ARG A 144 1.69 -2.62 -2.02
C ARG A 144 1.65 -2.35 -0.51
N ALA A 145 1.08 -3.27 0.28
CA ALA A 145 0.73 -3.15 1.68
C ALA A 145 -0.48 -2.23 1.93
N SER A 146 -1.28 -2.62 2.91
CA SER A 146 -2.41 -1.88 3.47
C SER A 146 -2.72 -2.44 4.86
N LEU A 147 -3.67 -1.82 5.56
CA LEU A 147 -4.32 -2.40 6.72
C LEU A 147 -4.88 -3.81 6.46
N PHE A 148 -5.11 -4.53 7.56
CA PHE A 148 -5.74 -5.84 7.55
C PHE A 148 -7.15 -5.75 6.94
N ARG A 149 -7.47 -6.65 5.99
CA ARG A 149 -8.82 -6.78 5.41
C ARG A 149 -9.41 -8.09 5.89
N ASP A 150 -10.37 -8.02 6.80
CA ASP A 150 -11.00 -9.21 7.37
C ASP A 150 -11.96 -9.86 6.34
N PRO A 151 -11.71 -11.11 5.90
CA PRO A 151 -12.61 -11.78 4.96
C PRO A 151 -14.03 -11.96 5.52
N ARG A 152 -14.19 -12.00 6.86
CA ARG A 152 -15.51 -12.12 7.51
C ARG A 152 -16.34 -10.87 7.31
N GLU A 153 -15.72 -9.70 7.49
CA GLU A 153 -16.36 -8.40 7.30
C GLU A 153 -16.81 -8.23 5.85
N TRP A 154 -15.90 -8.52 4.91
CA TRP A 154 -16.18 -8.45 3.48
C TRP A 154 -17.30 -9.42 3.08
N ARG A 155 -17.22 -10.68 3.53
CA ARG A 155 -18.26 -11.70 3.29
C ARG A 155 -19.62 -11.27 3.83
N ASP A 156 -19.67 -10.70 5.02
CA ASP A 156 -20.95 -10.31 5.64
C ASP A 156 -21.53 -9.07 4.96
N GLY A 157 -20.71 -8.16 4.42
CA GLY A 157 -21.14 -7.11 3.51
C GLY A 157 -21.74 -7.64 2.20
N LEU A 158 -21.16 -8.69 1.61
CA LEU A 158 -21.75 -9.35 0.42
C LEU A 158 -23.09 -9.99 0.73
N LYS A 159 -23.27 -10.59 1.92
CA LYS A 159 -24.55 -11.14 2.35
C LYS A 159 -25.63 -10.07 2.45
N VAL A 160 -25.30 -8.88 2.97
CA VAL A 160 -26.25 -7.74 2.97
C VAL A 160 -26.71 -7.44 1.54
N ILE A 161 -25.78 -7.35 0.58
CA ILE A 161 -26.13 -7.08 -0.82
C ILE A 161 -27.00 -8.20 -1.40
N ARG A 162 -26.65 -9.47 -1.15
CA ARG A 162 -27.41 -10.62 -1.63
C ARG A 162 -28.83 -10.64 -1.09
N ASP A 163 -28.99 -10.37 0.19
CA ASP A 163 -30.28 -10.43 0.88
C ASP A 163 -31.24 -9.29 0.44
N LEU A 164 -30.73 -8.25 -0.25
CA LEU A 164 -31.56 -7.24 -0.93
C LEU A 164 -32.20 -7.74 -2.23
N GLY A 165 -31.76 -8.88 -2.78
CA GLY A 165 -32.26 -9.42 -4.05
C GLY A 165 -32.02 -8.49 -5.26
N PRO A 166 -30.77 -8.09 -5.55
CA PRO A 166 -30.48 -7.10 -6.59
C PRO A 166 -30.84 -7.60 -7.99
N LYS A 167 -31.46 -6.74 -8.79
CA LYS A 167 -31.69 -6.95 -10.23
C LYS A 167 -30.48 -6.56 -11.06
N ALA A 168 -29.65 -5.66 -10.54
CA ALA A 168 -28.37 -5.31 -11.12
C ALA A 168 -27.38 -4.82 -10.05
N LEU A 169 -26.14 -5.28 -10.17
CA LEU A 169 -25.00 -4.84 -9.35
C LEU A 169 -24.17 -3.84 -10.13
N VAL A 170 -24.20 -2.57 -9.71
CA VAL A 170 -23.35 -1.52 -10.26
C VAL A 170 -22.14 -1.37 -9.36
N ASN A 171 -21.03 -1.91 -9.85
CA ASN A 171 -19.82 -2.07 -9.07
C ASN A 171 -18.87 -0.90 -9.33
N THR A 172 -18.14 -0.46 -8.31
CA THR A 172 -17.05 0.51 -8.45
C THR A 172 -15.95 -0.03 -9.39
N HIS A 173 -15.86 -1.36 -9.51
CA HIS A 173 -14.88 -2.05 -10.34
C HIS A 173 -15.53 -2.76 -11.54
N ALA A 174 -14.95 -2.55 -12.73
CA ALA A 174 -15.23 -3.27 -13.97
C ALA A 174 -16.72 -3.37 -14.38
N ARG A 175 -17.21 -4.58 -14.68
CA ARG A 175 -18.51 -4.78 -15.33
C ARG A 175 -19.66 -4.87 -14.32
N THR A 176 -20.81 -4.32 -14.71
CA THR A 176 -22.11 -4.53 -14.06
C THR A 176 -22.55 -5.99 -14.24
N VAL A 177 -23.16 -6.58 -13.22
CA VAL A 177 -23.87 -7.88 -13.31
C VAL A 177 -25.37 -7.61 -13.37
N LYS A 178 -26.12 -8.26 -14.27
CA LYS A 178 -27.53 -7.96 -14.54
C LYS A 178 -28.38 -9.23 -14.50
N GLY A 179 -29.58 -9.12 -13.94
CA GLY A 179 -30.49 -10.24 -13.74
C GLY A 179 -30.33 -10.82 -12.34
N GLU A 180 -31.46 -11.06 -11.67
CA GLU A 180 -31.49 -11.51 -10.28
C GLU A 180 -30.73 -12.82 -10.08
N ALA A 181 -30.89 -13.79 -11.00
CA ALA A 181 -30.21 -15.08 -10.93
C ALA A 181 -28.68 -14.94 -11.07
N GLU A 182 -28.19 -14.14 -12.04
CA GLU A 182 -26.75 -13.93 -12.22
C GLU A 182 -26.16 -13.13 -11.05
N CYS A 183 -26.90 -12.17 -10.49
CA CYS A 183 -26.47 -11.44 -9.31
C CYS A 183 -26.36 -12.35 -8.08
N ALA A 184 -27.33 -13.23 -7.86
CA ALA A 184 -27.30 -14.20 -6.76
C ALA A 184 -26.13 -15.17 -6.92
N GLU A 185 -25.96 -15.78 -8.10
CA GLU A 185 -24.83 -16.66 -8.41
C GLU A 185 -23.48 -15.97 -8.17
N ALA A 186 -23.35 -14.72 -8.64
CA ALA A 186 -22.12 -13.95 -8.48
C ALA A 186 -21.78 -13.68 -7.01
N LEU A 187 -22.77 -13.25 -6.23
CA LEU A 187 -22.59 -12.94 -4.81
C LEU A 187 -22.28 -14.19 -4.01
N ASP A 188 -23.02 -15.28 -4.23
CA ASP A 188 -22.80 -16.56 -3.54
C ASP A 188 -21.42 -17.13 -3.87
N ALA A 189 -20.99 -17.10 -5.14
CA ALA A 189 -19.65 -17.55 -5.52
C ALA A 189 -18.54 -16.79 -4.77
N VAL A 190 -18.65 -15.45 -4.67
CA VAL A 190 -17.64 -14.64 -3.95
C VAL A 190 -17.70 -14.86 -2.43
N ILE A 191 -18.90 -14.99 -1.86
CA ILE A 191 -19.11 -15.33 -0.44
C ILE A 191 -18.45 -16.67 -0.12
N ASP A 192 -18.68 -17.68 -0.95
CA ASP A 192 -18.14 -19.03 -0.77
C ASP A 192 -16.63 -19.05 -0.98
N GLY A 193 -16.11 -18.33 -1.98
CA GLY A 193 -14.68 -18.19 -2.22
C GLY A 193 -13.93 -17.58 -1.04
N LEU A 194 -14.42 -16.45 -0.50
CA LEU A 194 -13.84 -15.81 0.68
C LEU A 194 -13.90 -16.71 1.92
N SER A 195 -15.04 -17.38 2.13
CA SER A 195 -15.22 -18.31 3.26
C SER A 195 -14.27 -19.50 3.15
N ALA A 196 -14.16 -20.11 1.97
CA ALA A 196 -13.27 -21.23 1.73
C ALA A 196 -11.79 -20.86 1.93
N ILE A 197 -11.35 -19.69 1.47
CA ILE A 197 -9.98 -19.21 1.67
C ILE A 197 -9.68 -19.04 3.16
N LEU A 198 -10.57 -18.39 3.91
CA LEU A 198 -10.42 -18.22 5.36
C LEU A 198 -10.39 -19.57 6.08
N ASP A 199 -11.40 -20.40 5.86
CA ASP A 199 -11.59 -21.65 6.59
C ASP A 199 -10.50 -22.67 6.27
N GLN A 200 -10.06 -22.78 5.00
CA GLN A 200 -8.94 -23.65 4.66
C GLN A 200 -7.61 -23.13 5.21
N THR A 201 -7.44 -21.80 5.31
CA THR A 201 -6.26 -21.24 5.98
C THR A 201 -6.25 -21.60 7.47
N LEU A 202 -7.34 -21.33 8.18
CA LEU A 202 -7.47 -21.67 9.61
C LEU A 202 -7.32 -23.17 9.84
N ARG A 203 -7.90 -24.01 8.98
CA ARG A 203 -7.70 -25.46 9.01
C ARG A 203 -6.24 -25.84 8.83
N GLY A 204 -5.50 -25.17 7.95
CA GLY A 204 -4.06 -25.40 7.77
C GLY A 204 -3.26 -25.03 9.01
N ILE A 205 -3.56 -23.88 9.60
CA ILE A 205 -2.96 -23.43 10.87
C ILE A 205 -3.20 -24.45 11.98
N LEU A 206 -4.45 -24.93 12.14
CA LEU A 206 -4.79 -25.96 13.14
C LEU A 206 -4.09 -27.30 12.88
N ARG A 207 -3.56 -27.54 11.68
CA ARG A 207 -2.72 -28.71 11.35
C ARG A 207 -1.23 -28.47 11.58
N GLY A 208 -0.83 -27.30 12.07
CA GLY A 208 0.56 -26.92 12.29
C GLY A 208 1.29 -26.49 11.01
N LEU A 209 0.57 -26.09 9.96
CA LEU A 209 1.19 -25.60 8.73
C LEU A 209 1.63 -24.15 8.89
N GLY A 210 2.86 -23.85 8.48
CA GLY A 210 3.41 -22.50 8.48
C GLY A 210 2.93 -21.66 7.29
N PRO A 211 3.29 -20.35 7.25
CA PRO A 211 2.92 -19.46 6.16
C PRO A 211 3.26 -19.99 4.76
N ASP A 212 4.44 -20.58 4.57
CA ASP A 212 4.88 -21.05 3.26
C ASP A 212 4.16 -22.34 2.81
N ASP A 213 3.83 -23.24 3.74
CA ASP A 213 3.01 -24.42 3.44
C ASP A 213 1.62 -24.01 2.94
N LEU A 214 1.02 -23.00 3.58
CA LEU A 214 -0.32 -22.49 3.26
C LEU A 214 -0.44 -21.99 1.82
N ARG A 215 0.65 -21.52 1.20
CA ARG A 215 0.67 -21.09 -0.21
C ARG A 215 0.22 -22.19 -1.17
N SER A 216 0.52 -23.45 -0.82
CA SER A 216 0.19 -24.63 -1.61
C SER A 216 -1.04 -25.37 -1.11
N PHE A 217 -1.28 -25.34 0.20
CA PHE A 217 -2.38 -26.03 0.86
C PHE A 217 -3.74 -25.38 0.62
N VAL A 218 -3.82 -24.04 0.64
CA VAL A 218 -5.07 -23.32 0.44
C VAL A 218 -5.43 -23.33 -1.04
N ARG A 219 -6.50 -24.05 -1.38
CA ARG A 219 -7.03 -24.19 -2.73
C ARG A 219 -8.55 -24.15 -2.69
N LEU A 220 -9.16 -23.51 -3.68
CA LEU A 220 -10.60 -23.59 -3.87
C LEU A 220 -10.99 -24.95 -4.46
N PRO A 221 -12.16 -25.51 -4.09
CA PRO A 221 -12.72 -26.66 -4.79
C PRO A 221 -12.96 -26.31 -6.26
N ARG A 222 -12.87 -27.31 -7.14
CA ARG A 222 -12.85 -27.09 -8.60
C ARG A 222 -13.99 -26.21 -9.13
N HIS A 223 -15.21 -26.38 -8.63
CA HIS A 223 -16.36 -25.58 -9.05
C HIS A 223 -16.24 -24.08 -8.70
N LEU A 224 -15.53 -23.73 -7.63
CA LEU A 224 -15.20 -22.33 -7.29
C LEU A 224 -13.95 -21.86 -8.03
N ALA A 225 -12.93 -22.71 -8.15
CA ALA A 225 -11.69 -22.37 -8.84
C ALA A 225 -11.92 -22.05 -10.34
N ASP A 226 -12.83 -22.77 -10.98
CA ASP A 226 -13.21 -22.56 -12.38
C ASP A 226 -14.27 -21.45 -12.55
N HIS A 227 -14.73 -20.81 -11.46
CA HIS A 227 -15.79 -19.81 -11.48
C HIS A 227 -15.30 -18.45 -12.01
N PRO A 228 -15.98 -17.81 -12.98
CA PRO A 228 -15.49 -16.56 -13.58
C PRO A 228 -15.37 -15.40 -12.57
N PHE A 229 -16.26 -15.30 -11.58
CA PHE A 229 -16.18 -14.28 -10.52
C PHE A 229 -15.13 -14.57 -9.44
N LEU A 230 -14.39 -15.67 -9.55
CA LEU A 230 -13.27 -16.01 -8.65
C LEU A 230 -11.94 -16.08 -9.40
N ALA A 231 -11.88 -15.53 -10.62
CA ALA A 231 -10.64 -15.46 -11.38
C ALA A 231 -9.57 -14.65 -10.61
N GLU A 232 -8.35 -15.19 -10.53
CA GLU A 232 -7.19 -14.60 -9.83
C GLU A 232 -6.54 -13.46 -10.63
N ILE A 233 -7.35 -12.56 -11.22
CA ILE A 233 -6.85 -11.52 -12.13
C ILE A 233 -6.29 -10.30 -11.40
N TYR A 234 -6.64 -10.08 -10.13
CA TYR A 234 -6.10 -8.98 -9.33
C TYR A 234 -5.00 -9.46 -8.39
N GLY A 235 -5.28 -10.48 -7.58
CA GLY A 235 -4.33 -11.15 -6.70
C GLY A 235 -4.50 -12.66 -6.79
N GLU A 236 -3.59 -13.39 -6.15
CA GLU A 236 -3.56 -14.86 -6.17
C GLU A 236 -3.80 -15.44 -4.78
N ILE A 237 -4.53 -16.57 -4.71
CA ILE A 237 -4.86 -17.32 -3.48
C ILE A 237 -3.59 -17.70 -2.73
N SER A 238 -2.51 -18.00 -3.45
CA SER A 238 -1.20 -18.36 -2.91
C SER A 238 -0.63 -17.30 -1.95
N HIS A 239 -1.12 -16.06 -1.98
CA HIS A 239 -0.69 -14.98 -1.11
C HIS A 239 -1.58 -14.77 0.12
N PHE A 240 -2.79 -15.32 0.10
CA PHE A 240 -3.82 -15.06 1.12
C PHE A 240 -3.61 -15.90 2.38
N GLY A 241 -3.19 -17.15 2.24
CA GLY A 241 -2.83 -18.03 3.37
C GLY A 241 -1.76 -17.41 4.29
N PRO A 242 -0.57 -17.04 3.78
CA PRO A 242 0.46 -16.37 4.58
C PRO A 242 -0.01 -15.09 5.25
N TYR A 243 -0.82 -14.29 4.56
CA TYR A 243 -1.36 -13.04 5.09
C TYR A 243 -2.30 -13.27 6.28
N LEU A 244 -3.23 -14.22 6.14
CA LEU A 244 -4.16 -14.59 7.19
C LEU A 244 -3.46 -15.27 8.37
N PHE A 245 -2.40 -16.06 8.11
CA PHE A 245 -1.53 -16.57 9.16
C PHE A 245 -0.94 -15.42 9.97
N ASN A 246 -0.32 -14.43 9.30
CA ASN A 246 0.31 -13.31 10.00
C ASN A 246 -0.72 -12.47 10.78
N ALA A 247 -1.94 -12.32 10.27
CA ALA A 247 -3.01 -11.66 11.00
C ALA A 247 -3.49 -12.45 12.23
N ALA A 248 -3.52 -13.78 12.15
CA ALA A 248 -3.98 -14.64 13.24
C ALA A 248 -2.93 -14.89 14.32
N LEU A 249 -1.68 -15.15 13.93
CA LEU A 249 -0.61 -15.64 14.82
C LEU A 249 0.67 -14.79 14.81
N GLY A 250 0.77 -13.80 13.92
CA GLY A 250 2.00 -13.02 13.72
C GLY A 250 3.03 -13.74 12.85
N TRP A 251 4.30 -13.36 13.01
CA TRP A 251 5.39 -13.80 12.11
C TRP A 251 5.91 -15.21 12.39
N PHE A 252 5.76 -15.69 13.64
CA PHE A 252 6.38 -16.94 14.09
C PHE A 252 5.55 -18.14 13.66
N ASP A 253 6.16 -19.05 12.91
CA ASP A 253 5.51 -20.23 12.33
C ASP A 253 5.44 -21.44 13.28
N GLY A 254 6.08 -21.35 14.44
CA GLY A 254 6.14 -22.43 15.43
C GLY A 254 7.41 -23.27 15.37
N ASP A 255 8.26 -23.10 14.35
CA ASP A 255 9.53 -23.80 14.26
C ASP A 255 10.63 -23.05 15.03
N ALA A 256 11.17 -23.67 16.09
CA ALA A 256 12.23 -23.08 16.88
C ALA A 256 13.49 -22.71 16.06
N ALA A 257 13.74 -23.37 14.92
CA ALA A 257 14.85 -23.04 14.04
C ALA A 257 14.70 -21.67 13.34
N THR A 258 13.48 -21.13 13.25
CA THR A 258 13.19 -19.84 12.59
C THR A 258 13.18 -18.66 13.56
N ILE A 259 13.37 -18.89 14.86
CA ILE A 259 13.38 -17.81 15.88
C ILE A 259 14.53 -16.84 15.66
N ASN A 260 15.73 -17.37 15.35
CA ASN A 260 16.94 -16.59 15.16
C ASN A 260 17.60 -16.94 13.82
N PRO A 261 16.98 -16.54 12.68
CA PRO A 261 17.52 -16.87 11.37
C PRO A 261 18.82 -16.09 11.12
N LEU A 262 19.71 -16.67 10.33
CA LEU A 262 20.88 -15.94 9.84
C LEU A 262 20.44 -14.69 9.04
N PRO A 263 21.24 -13.61 9.05
CA PRO A 263 21.06 -12.52 8.11
C PRO A 263 20.96 -13.06 6.67
N PRO A 264 20.01 -12.60 5.84
CA PRO A 264 19.78 -13.16 4.51
C PRO A 264 21.01 -13.16 3.58
N ILE A 265 21.91 -12.18 3.75
CA ILE A 265 23.17 -12.10 3.00
C ILE A 265 24.14 -13.22 3.40
N GLU A 266 24.24 -13.52 4.69
CA GLU A 266 25.09 -14.59 5.20
C GLU A 266 24.55 -15.96 4.80
N GLN A 267 23.23 -16.16 4.93
CA GLN A 267 22.58 -17.39 4.50
C GLN A 267 22.80 -17.65 3.00
N ALA A 268 22.66 -16.62 2.15
CA ALA A 268 22.93 -16.73 0.72
C ALA A 268 24.38 -17.17 0.44
N GLY A 269 25.35 -16.62 1.18
CA GLY A 269 26.77 -16.99 1.07
C GLY A 269 27.00 -18.46 1.37
N ARG A 270 26.49 -18.93 2.51
CA ARG A 270 26.62 -20.33 2.94
C ARG A 270 25.93 -21.32 1.98
N LEU A 271 24.75 -20.97 1.47
CA LEU A 271 24.02 -21.80 0.51
C LEU A 271 24.75 -21.88 -0.84
N VAL A 272 25.28 -20.75 -1.33
CA VAL A 272 26.04 -20.73 -2.59
C VAL A 272 27.31 -21.56 -2.48
N ASP A 273 28.04 -21.46 -1.37
CA ASP A 273 29.22 -22.28 -1.10
C ASP A 273 28.86 -23.78 -1.05
N ALA A 274 27.84 -24.15 -0.27
CA ALA A 274 27.35 -25.53 -0.18
C ALA A 274 26.89 -26.12 -1.53
N MET A 275 26.42 -25.29 -2.46
CA MET A 275 26.02 -25.69 -3.82
C MET A 275 27.17 -25.74 -4.83
N GLY A 276 28.43 -25.58 -4.39
CA GLY A 276 29.62 -25.64 -5.25
C GLY A 276 30.02 -24.29 -5.85
N GLY A 277 29.67 -23.19 -5.18
CA GLY A 277 30.05 -21.83 -5.54
C GLY A 277 29.17 -21.18 -6.61
N ALA A 278 29.43 -19.89 -6.85
CA ALA A 278 28.56 -19.03 -7.66
C ALA A 278 28.37 -19.54 -9.10
N ALA A 279 29.41 -20.12 -9.72
CA ALA A 279 29.33 -20.65 -11.09
C ALA A 279 28.40 -21.88 -11.18
N SER A 280 28.47 -22.80 -10.21
CA SER A 280 27.58 -23.97 -10.13
C SER A 280 26.12 -23.54 -9.95
N VAL A 281 25.88 -22.63 -9.00
CA VAL A 281 24.54 -22.10 -8.75
C VAL A 281 23.98 -21.38 -9.97
N PHE A 282 24.79 -20.61 -10.69
CA PHE A 282 24.36 -19.94 -11.92
C PHE A 282 23.97 -20.95 -13.00
N ALA A 283 24.78 -21.99 -13.22
CA ALA A 283 24.47 -23.04 -14.19
C ALA A 283 23.15 -23.76 -13.84
N ARG A 284 22.93 -24.08 -12.56
CA ARG A 284 21.67 -24.68 -12.07
C ARG A 284 20.48 -23.74 -12.22
N ALA A 285 20.65 -22.44 -11.97
CA ALA A 285 19.60 -21.45 -12.17
C ALA A 285 19.19 -21.34 -13.65
N GLN A 286 20.17 -21.39 -14.55
CA GLN A 286 19.95 -21.37 -16.00
C GLN A 286 19.23 -22.65 -16.46
N GLU A 287 19.66 -23.83 -16.00
CA GLU A 287 19.00 -25.09 -16.28
C GLU A 287 17.54 -25.11 -15.79
N ALA A 288 17.29 -24.63 -14.55
CA ALA A 288 15.95 -24.50 -14.00
C ALA A 288 15.08 -23.56 -14.85
N PHE A 289 15.66 -22.45 -15.33
CA PHE A 289 14.95 -21.52 -16.22
C PHE A 289 14.59 -22.18 -17.56
N GLU A 290 15.51 -22.93 -18.17
CA GLU A 290 15.28 -23.68 -19.42
C GLU A 290 14.20 -24.76 -19.25
N LYS A 291 14.14 -25.40 -18.08
CA LYS A 291 13.08 -26.35 -17.69
C LYS A 291 11.76 -25.69 -17.31
N LYS A 292 11.69 -24.35 -17.32
CA LYS A 292 10.52 -23.54 -16.90
C LYS A 292 10.17 -23.70 -15.41
N GLU A 293 11.13 -24.07 -14.57
CA GLU A 293 11.01 -24.11 -13.12
C GLU A 293 11.22 -22.69 -12.54
N LEU A 294 10.37 -21.75 -12.95
CA LEU A 294 10.62 -20.30 -12.78
C LEU A 294 10.82 -19.89 -11.32
N ALA A 295 10.02 -20.42 -10.40
CA ALA A 295 10.15 -20.13 -8.98
C ALA A 295 11.50 -20.61 -8.43
N TRP A 296 11.97 -21.77 -8.86
CA TRP A 296 13.26 -22.31 -8.44
C TRP A 296 14.43 -21.54 -9.04
N ALA A 297 14.36 -21.24 -10.34
CA ALA A 297 15.33 -20.38 -11.01
C ALA A 297 15.44 -19.00 -10.32
N ALA A 298 14.30 -18.40 -9.93
CA ALA A 298 14.23 -17.13 -9.22
C ALA A 298 14.90 -17.19 -7.84
N GLN A 299 14.73 -18.28 -7.09
CA GLN A 299 15.39 -18.49 -5.80
C GLN A 299 16.91 -18.58 -5.97
N LEU A 300 17.38 -19.45 -6.87
CA LEU A 300 18.81 -19.67 -7.11
C LEU A 300 19.53 -18.38 -7.57
N VAL A 301 19.01 -17.72 -8.61
CA VAL A 301 19.59 -16.46 -9.09
C VAL A 301 19.43 -15.33 -8.06
N GLY A 302 18.41 -15.43 -7.19
CA GLY A 302 18.18 -14.52 -6.07
C GLY A 302 19.30 -14.56 -5.04
N TYR A 303 19.85 -15.75 -4.72
CA TYR A 303 21.02 -15.86 -3.84
C TYR A 303 22.25 -15.17 -4.45
N LEU A 304 22.52 -15.42 -5.73
CA LEU A 304 23.64 -14.79 -6.45
C LEU A 304 23.51 -13.27 -6.49
N TYR A 305 22.32 -12.78 -6.84
CA TYR A 305 22.04 -11.35 -6.88
C TYR A 305 22.15 -10.68 -5.51
N ARG A 306 21.80 -11.38 -4.43
CA ARG A 306 21.95 -10.84 -3.07
C ARG A 306 23.42 -10.65 -2.69
N LEU A 307 24.29 -11.59 -3.08
CA LEU A 307 25.73 -11.52 -2.81
C LEU A 307 26.44 -10.47 -3.65
N ASP A 308 26.07 -10.34 -4.92
CA ASP A 308 26.62 -9.34 -5.83
C ASP A 308 25.49 -8.78 -6.73
N PRO A 309 24.83 -7.69 -6.31
CA PRO A 309 23.77 -7.04 -7.08
C PRO A 309 24.25 -6.45 -8.41
N MET A 310 25.56 -6.29 -8.60
CA MET A 310 26.20 -5.72 -9.79
C MET A 310 26.65 -6.79 -10.79
N ASN A 311 26.54 -8.07 -10.45
CA ASN A 311 26.87 -9.18 -11.34
C ASN A 311 25.98 -9.18 -12.60
N ALA A 312 26.55 -8.79 -13.75
CA ALA A 312 25.79 -8.65 -15.00
C ALA A 312 25.07 -9.94 -15.43
N LYS A 313 25.67 -11.13 -15.22
CA LYS A 313 25.05 -12.41 -15.59
C LYS A 313 23.85 -12.72 -14.69
N ALA A 314 24.01 -12.59 -13.37
CA ALA A 314 22.93 -12.83 -12.43
C ALA A 314 21.78 -11.83 -12.61
N ARG A 315 22.09 -10.54 -12.82
CA ARG A 315 21.10 -9.51 -13.14
C ARG A 315 20.28 -9.86 -14.38
N LYS A 316 20.96 -10.23 -15.48
CA LYS A 316 20.29 -10.62 -16.73
C LYS A 316 19.38 -11.82 -16.52
N LEU A 317 19.89 -12.91 -15.93
CA LEU A 317 19.09 -14.11 -15.70
C LEU A 317 17.89 -13.82 -14.79
N LYS A 318 18.08 -13.05 -13.72
CA LYS A 318 16.98 -12.63 -12.83
C LYS A 318 15.92 -11.83 -13.60
N ALA A 319 16.33 -10.90 -14.47
CA ALA A 319 15.39 -10.15 -15.30
C ALA A 319 14.59 -11.06 -16.25
N ASP A 320 15.26 -12.03 -16.88
CA ASP A 320 14.63 -12.99 -17.80
C ASP A 320 13.62 -13.90 -17.07
N VAL A 321 13.99 -14.40 -15.87
CA VAL A 321 13.09 -15.18 -15.01
C VAL A 321 11.88 -14.36 -14.58
N LEU A 322 12.07 -13.15 -14.04
CA LEU A 322 10.96 -12.29 -13.60
C LEU A 322 10.04 -11.92 -14.77
N GLN A 323 10.59 -11.57 -15.94
CA GLN A 323 9.79 -11.30 -17.15
C GLN A 323 8.91 -12.51 -17.51
N GLN A 324 9.48 -13.73 -17.48
CA GLN A 324 8.70 -14.93 -17.78
C GLN A 324 7.64 -15.24 -16.71
N MET A 325 7.95 -15.04 -15.43
CA MET A 325 6.94 -15.13 -14.35
C MET A 325 5.79 -14.13 -14.57
N GLY A 326 6.12 -12.89 -14.95
CA GLY A 326 5.14 -11.87 -15.31
C GLY A 326 4.25 -12.23 -16.50
N ARG A 327 4.71 -13.09 -17.42
CA ARG A 327 3.93 -13.56 -18.58
C ARG A 327 2.97 -14.71 -18.26
N VAL A 328 3.21 -15.45 -17.17
CA VAL A 328 2.39 -16.62 -16.82
C VAL A 328 1.46 -16.40 -15.63
N THR A 329 1.71 -15.38 -14.80
CA THR A 329 0.77 -15.00 -13.74
C THR A 329 -0.54 -14.47 -14.34
N PRO A 330 -1.72 -14.91 -13.85
CA PRO A 330 -3.01 -14.34 -14.24
C PRO A 330 -3.23 -12.95 -13.64
N ALA A 331 -2.54 -12.64 -12.54
CA ALA A 331 -2.79 -11.44 -11.75
C ALA A 331 -2.02 -10.23 -12.31
N HIS A 332 -2.76 -9.23 -12.81
CA HIS A 332 -2.15 -8.03 -13.41
C HIS A 332 -1.32 -7.22 -12.40
N THR A 333 -1.69 -7.20 -11.12
CA THR A 333 -0.92 -6.47 -10.10
C THR A 333 0.42 -7.14 -9.84
N ILE A 334 0.45 -8.48 -9.78
CA ILE A 334 1.66 -9.29 -9.58
C ILE A 334 2.56 -9.21 -10.81
N ARG A 335 1.98 -9.31 -12.01
CA ARG A 335 2.69 -9.06 -13.28
C ARG A 335 3.43 -7.73 -13.26
N SER A 336 2.79 -6.67 -12.77
CA SER A 336 3.39 -5.33 -12.73
C SER A 336 4.68 -5.29 -11.91
N TRP A 337 4.74 -6.00 -10.77
CA TRP A 337 5.95 -6.14 -9.96
C TRP A 337 7.08 -6.84 -10.72
N TYR A 338 6.76 -7.97 -11.37
CA TYR A 338 7.71 -8.74 -12.15
C TYR A 338 8.30 -7.92 -13.31
N VAL A 339 7.44 -7.25 -14.08
CA VAL A 339 7.85 -6.43 -15.22
C VAL A 339 8.67 -5.22 -14.76
N ALA A 340 8.23 -4.51 -13.72
CA ALA A 340 8.95 -3.35 -13.20
C ALA A 340 10.39 -3.70 -12.78
N GLN A 341 10.55 -4.75 -11.98
CA GLN A 341 11.89 -5.15 -11.51
C GLN A 341 12.75 -5.76 -12.60
N ALA A 342 12.19 -6.51 -13.56
CA ALA A 342 12.92 -7.00 -14.72
C ALA A 342 13.50 -5.83 -15.54
N ARG A 343 12.69 -4.78 -15.78
CA ARG A 343 13.15 -3.57 -16.47
C ARG A 343 14.21 -2.81 -15.69
N ALA A 344 14.06 -2.69 -14.37
CA ALA A 344 15.06 -2.03 -13.53
C ALA A 344 16.40 -2.79 -13.54
N LEU A 345 16.38 -4.13 -13.52
CA LEU A 345 17.59 -4.95 -13.63
C LEU A 345 18.33 -4.75 -14.97
N ARG A 346 17.58 -4.43 -16.03
CA ARG A 346 18.09 -4.11 -17.38
C ARG A 346 18.47 -2.63 -17.57
N GLY A 347 18.27 -1.78 -16.56
CA GLY A 347 18.51 -0.34 -16.66
C GLY A 347 17.47 0.44 -17.47
N GLU A 348 16.35 -0.19 -17.82
CA GLU A 348 15.26 0.39 -18.64
C GLU A 348 14.24 1.18 -17.81
N ALA A 349 14.29 1.04 -16.48
CA ALA A 349 13.44 1.72 -15.53
C ALA A 349 14.22 2.03 -14.26
N THR A 350 13.74 2.97 -13.46
CA THR A 350 14.32 3.30 -12.16
C THR A 350 13.20 3.42 -11.16
N ILE A 351 13.34 2.65 -10.09
CA ILE A 351 12.30 2.48 -9.08
C ILE A 351 12.85 3.06 -7.78
N PRO A 352 12.49 4.30 -7.44
CA PRO A 352 12.85 4.88 -6.15
C PRO A 352 12.32 4.00 -5.03
N ARG A 353 13.11 3.79 -3.98
CA ARG A 353 12.70 3.05 -2.78
C ARG A 353 11.62 3.80 -2.02
N LEU A 354 11.76 5.12 -1.94
CA LEU A 354 10.79 6.02 -1.33
C LEU A 354 10.28 6.99 -2.38
N THR A 355 8.99 7.29 -2.35
CA THR A 355 8.37 8.31 -3.19
C THR A 355 7.46 9.17 -2.35
N PHE A 356 7.84 10.42 -2.15
CA PHE A 356 7.00 11.36 -1.41
C PHE A 356 5.92 11.96 -2.31
N ALA A 357 4.73 12.17 -1.76
CA ALA A 357 3.72 13.00 -2.39
C ALA A 357 4.28 14.40 -2.70
N ASN A 358 3.67 15.09 -3.67
CA ASN A 358 4.06 16.47 -3.97
C ASN A 358 3.72 17.39 -2.78
N THR A 359 4.42 18.53 -2.65
CA THR A 359 4.23 19.44 -1.51
C THR A 359 2.82 20.01 -1.42
N ARG A 360 2.09 20.15 -2.53
CA ARG A 360 0.69 20.62 -2.54
C ARG A 360 -0.25 19.63 -1.84
N VAL A 361 -0.06 18.33 -2.07
CA VAL A 361 -0.83 17.26 -1.41
C VAL A 361 -0.46 17.19 0.07
N LEU A 362 0.83 17.22 0.39
CA LEU A 362 1.29 17.22 1.78
C LEU A 362 0.79 18.44 2.57
N ALA A 363 0.68 19.60 1.92
CA ALA A 363 0.23 20.85 2.56
C ALA A 363 -1.27 20.88 2.92
N LEU A 364 -2.03 19.83 2.57
CA LEU A 364 -3.42 19.65 3.01
C LEU A 364 -3.51 19.20 4.47
N ALA A 365 -2.46 18.54 4.99
CA ALA A 365 -2.36 18.13 6.38
C ALA A 365 -1.80 19.24 7.28
N PRO A 366 -2.12 19.25 8.59
CA PRO A 366 -1.47 20.14 9.55
C PRO A 366 0.05 19.90 9.63
N PRO A 367 0.87 20.94 9.87
CA PRO A 367 2.33 20.77 9.93
C PRO A 367 2.81 19.72 10.93
N ALA A 368 2.12 19.62 12.09
CA ALA A 368 2.39 18.65 13.14
C ALA A 368 2.56 17.22 12.61
N GLU A 369 1.76 16.81 11.63
CA GLU A 369 1.80 15.44 11.09
C GLU A 369 3.14 15.14 10.41
N SER A 370 3.57 16.00 9.49
CA SER A 370 4.88 15.82 8.82
C SER A 370 6.06 15.94 9.78
N MET A 371 5.93 16.72 10.84
CA MET A 371 6.95 16.89 11.87
C MET A 371 7.05 15.67 12.77
N GLU A 372 5.92 15.12 13.21
CA GLU A 372 5.86 13.87 13.95
C GLU A 372 6.46 12.72 13.14
N GLN A 373 6.10 12.63 11.86
CA GLN A 373 6.61 11.58 10.98
C GLN A 373 8.12 11.64 10.76
N TYR A 374 8.74 12.83 10.86
CA TYR A 374 10.18 12.98 10.66
C TYR A 374 11.02 12.25 11.71
N ARG A 375 10.45 12.01 12.91
CA ARG A 375 11.16 11.41 14.05
C ARG A 375 11.78 10.04 13.76
N VAL A 376 11.19 9.24 12.86
CA VAL A 376 11.63 7.86 12.60
C VAL A 376 12.91 7.77 11.78
N ARG A 377 13.41 8.91 11.29
CA ARG A 377 14.65 9.00 10.51
C ARG A 377 15.89 9.11 11.37
N ILE A 378 15.75 9.20 12.69
CA ILE A 378 16.90 9.34 13.59
C ILE A 378 17.84 8.13 13.45
N ASP A 379 19.11 8.40 13.22
CA ASP A 379 20.18 7.41 13.37
C ASP A 379 20.57 7.36 14.87
N PRO A 380 20.28 6.24 15.56
CA PRO A 380 20.56 6.13 16.98
C PRO A 380 22.06 6.10 17.30
N GLU A 381 22.92 5.66 16.37
CA GLU A 381 24.37 5.65 16.54
C GLU A 381 24.93 7.05 16.40
N ALA A 382 24.54 7.78 15.33
CA ALA A 382 24.98 9.15 15.11
C ALA A 382 24.53 10.12 16.22
N ALA A 383 23.37 9.86 16.85
CA ALA A 383 22.79 10.73 17.87
C ALA A 383 22.94 10.22 19.32
N GLY A 384 23.78 9.20 19.55
CA GLY A 384 23.90 8.50 20.83
C GLY A 384 24.28 9.38 22.03
N ASP A 385 25.04 10.46 21.79
CA ASP A 385 25.51 11.39 22.83
C ASP A 385 24.72 12.71 22.89
N MET A 386 23.71 12.89 22.05
CA MET A 386 22.95 14.14 21.95
C MET A 386 21.77 14.15 22.95
N ASP A 387 21.56 15.26 23.65
CA ASP A 387 20.36 15.55 24.44
C ASP A 387 19.97 17.01 24.27
N MET A 388 18.92 17.26 23.48
CA MET A 388 18.49 18.61 23.13
C MET A 388 17.04 18.67 22.63
N ILE A 389 16.45 19.85 22.76
CA ILE A 389 15.12 20.23 22.31
C ILE A 389 15.27 21.25 21.19
N VAL A 390 14.75 20.92 20.01
CA VAL A 390 14.73 21.81 18.85
C VAL A 390 13.29 22.13 18.49
N ALA A 391 12.96 23.43 18.46
CA ALA A 391 11.66 23.92 18.02
C ALA A 391 11.68 24.33 16.54
N LEU A 392 10.55 24.13 15.87
CA LEU A 392 10.31 24.61 14.51
C LEU A 392 8.97 25.36 14.49
N GLN A 393 9.03 26.62 14.07
CA GLN A 393 7.90 27.49 13.84
C GLN A 393 7.60 27.56 12.35
N ILE A 394 6.40 27.13 11.97
CA ILE A 394 5.84 27.29 10.63
C ILE A 394 5.07 28.61 10.60
N THR A 395 5.68 29.64 10.03
CA THR A 395 5.25 31.04 10.15
C THR A 395 3.94 31.32 9.41
N ASP A 396 3.77 30.78 8.21
CA ASP A 396 2.57 30.94 7.37
C ASP A 396 1.36 30.12 7.86
N ARG A 397 1.56 29.23 8.85
CA ARG A 397 0.51 28.43 9.49
C ARG A 397 0.30 28.73 10.96
N GLY A 398 1.11 29.61 11.56
CA GLY A 398 1.04 29.92 13.00
C GLY A 398 1.22 28.69 13.89
N SER A 399 1.97 27.68 13.42
CA SER A 399 2.13 26.38 14.09
C SER A 399 3.55 26.25 14.63
N ARG A 400 3.69 25.84 15.89
CA ARG A 400 4.96 25.71 16.59
C ARG A 400 5.02 24.37 17.31
N HIS A 401 6.01 23.55 16.98
CA HIS A 401 6.21 22.25 17.60
C HIS A 401 7.70 22.01 17.86
N ALA A 402 8.03 21.01 18.67
CA ALA A 402 9.41 20.70 19.01
C ALA A 402 9.70 19.20 18.97
N TRP A 403 10.98 18.86 18.87
CA TRP A 403 11.47 17.51 19.11
C TRP A 403 12.41 17.52 20.30
N HIS A 404 12.29 16.53 21.18
CA HIS A 404 13.29 16.25 22.21
C HIS A 404 14.06 15.00 21.81
N LEU A 405 15.31 15.19 21.39
CA LEU A 405 16.25 14.11 21.12
C LEU A 405 17.00 13.77 22.40
N ARG A 406 17.01 12.49 22.76
CA ARG A 406 17.70 11.93 23.92
C ARG A 406 18.40 10.64 23.50
N ARG A 407 19.70 10.71 23.27
CA ARG A 407 20.58 9.54 23.03
C ARG A 407 20.03 8.60 21.96
N GLY A 408 19.84 9.11 20.75
CA GLY A 408 19.28 8.34 19.63
C GLY A 408 17.76 8.16 19.65
N VAL A 409 17.04 8.66 20.66
CA VAL A 409 15.57 8.59 20.74
C VAL A 409 14.96 9.97 20.56
N VAL A 410 13.97 10.10 19.68
CA VAL A 410 13.29 11.37 19.41
C VAL A 410 11.83 11.31 19.85
N GLU A 411 11.44 12.25 20.71
CA GLU A 411 10.06 12.50 21.08
C GLU A 411 9.55 13.75 20.35
N PHE A 412 8.41 13.63 19.68
CA PHE A 412 7.71 14.78 19.10
C PHE A 412 6.81 15.44 20.17
N ASN A 413 6.93 16.76 20.30
CA ASN A 413 6.16 17.59 21.21
C ASN A 413 5.27 18.54 20.40
N ALA A 414 3.98 18.20 20.32
CA ALA A 414 2.97 19.01 19.65
C ALA A 414 2.72 20.37 20.34
N ASP A 415 3.06 20.49 21.61
CA ASP A 415 2.93 21.72 22.40
C ASP A 415 4.28 22.02 23.05
N VAL A 416 4.98 23.03 22.52
CA VAL A 416 6.34 23.37 22.96
C VAL A 416 6.36 23.82 24.42
N GLU A 417 5.28 24.41 24.92
CA GLU A 417 5.19 24.88 26.31
C GLU A 417 5.14 23.72 27.32
N LYS A 418 4.85 22.51 26.86
CA LYS A 418 4.90 21.28 27.67
C LYS A 418 6.27 20.60 27.68
N CYS A 419 7.24 21.13 26.94
CA CYS A 419 8.60 20.62 26.99
C CYS A 419 9.20 20.81 28.40
N ARG A 420 9.98 19.82 28.87
CA ARG A 420 10.59 19.87 30.21
C ARG A 420 11.63 20.98 30.38
N ARG A 421 12.18 21.49 29.26
CA ARG A 421 13.15 22.58 29.18
C ARG A 421 12.80 23.45 27.97
N ALA A 422 13.30 24.68 27.96
CA ALA A 422 13.19 25.54 26.78
C ALA A 422 13.99 24.93 25.61
N PRO A 423 13.53 25.09 24.35
CA PRO A 423 14.30 24.68 23.19
C PRO A 423 15.69 25.34 23.16
N GLU A 424 16.75 24.54 23.03
CA GLU A 424 18.10 25.06 22.87
C GLU A 424 18.38 25.57 21.44
N ALA A 425 17.55 25.19 20.47
CA ALA A 425 17.54 25.76 19.14
C ALA A 425 16.11 25.96 18.62
N GLU A 426 15.92 26.98 17.77
CA GLU A 426 14.65 27.32 17.16
C GLU A 426 14.83 27.75 15.71
N ILE A 427 14.03 27.18 14.83
CA ILE A 427 14.00 27.52 13.40
C ILE A 427 12.65 28.11 13.07
N GLU A 428 12.63 29.24 12.36
CA GLU A 428 11.42 29.83 11.79
C GLU A 428 11.44 29.64 10.28
N THR A 429 10.38 29.11 9.70
CA THR A 429 10.30 28.88 8.25
C THR A 429 8.86 28.81 7.73
N ASP A 430 8.66 28.88 6.42
CA ASP A 430 7.35 28.61 5.81
C ASP A 430 7.14 27.10 5.58
N PHE A 431 5.88 26.70 5.40
CA PHE A 431 5.54 25.29 5.28
C PHE A 431 6.08 24.63 3.99
N ASP A 432 6.22 25.38 2.89
CA ASP A 432 6.77 24.81 1.64
C ASP A 432 8.26 24.49 1.80
N ASN A 433 9.04 25.33 2.49
CA ASN A 433 10.44 25.05 2.80
C ASN A 433 10.59 23.79 3.63
N TRP A 434 9.81 23.67 4.71
CA TRP A 434 9.77 22.46 5.53
C TRP A 434 9.39 21.23 4.72
N LEU A 435 8.30 21.28 3.93
CA LEU A 435 7.84 20.12 3.17
C LEU A 435 8.83 19.69 2.09
N ARG A 436 9.59 20.60 1.48
CA ARG A 436 10.66 20.25 0.54
C ARG A 436 11.81 19.53 1.24
N PHE A 437 12.20 19.98 2.44
CA PHE A 437 13.21 19.28 3.24
C PHE A 437 12.71 17.91 3.71
N PHE A 438 11.52 17.86 4.31
CA PHE A 438 10.84 16.63 4.73
C PHE A 438 10.74 15.60 3.60
N SER A 439 10.42 16.04 2.38
CA SER A 439 10.29 15.15 1.21
C SER A 439 11.58 14.88 0.45
N CYS A 440 12.74 15.20 1.04
CA CYS A 440 14.08 15.03 0.46
C CYS A 440 14.28 15.73 -0.89
N ARG A 441 13.52 16.81 -1.16
CA ARG A 441 13.66 17.66 -2.35
C ARG A 441 14.55 18.87 -2.11
N ARG A 442 15.04 19.04 -0.89
CA ARG A 442 15.91 20.11 -0.42
C ARG A 442 16.87 19.53 0.60
N ALA A 443 18.17 19.77 0.41
CA ALA A 443 19.20 19.33 1.35
C ALA A 443 19.14 20.16 2.65
N LEU A 444 19.78 19.66 3.71
CA LEU A 444 19.79 20.31 5.03
C LEU A 444 20.33 21.75 4.97
N ASP A 445 21.46 21.97 4.32
CA ASP A 445 22.07 23.32 4.27
C ASP A 445 21.14 24.31 3.54
N GLU A 446 20.53 23.90 2.40
CA GLU A 446 19.55 24.75 1.69
C GLU A 446 18.27 24.99 2.50
N PHE A 447 17.84 24.02 3.31
CA PHE A 447 16.69 24.18 4.22
C PHE A 447 16.95 25.26 5.28
N LEU A 448 18.12 25.22 5.91
CA LEU A 448 18.53 26.18 6.93
C LEU A 448 18.77 27.57 6.33
N ASP A 449 19.42 27.66 5.16
CA ASP A 449 19.67 28.93 4.47
C ASP A 449 18.38 29.66 4.04
N LYS A 450 17.32 28.89 3.73
CA LYS A 450 15.99 29.42 3.37
C LYS A 450 15.07 29.63 4.55
N ALA A 451 15.46 29.24 5.76
CA ALA A 451 14.71 29.56 6.96
C ALA A 451 14.70 31.07 7.17
N SER A 452 13.60 31.63 7.68
CA SER A 452 13.52 33.05 8.00
C SER A 452 14.36 33.40 9.23
N ALA A 453 14.56 32.45 10.13
CA ALA A 453 15.52 32.55 11.22
C ALA A 453 15.99 31.16 11.67
N VAL A 454 17.25 31.07 12.11
CA VAL A 454 17.80 29.93 12.83
C VAL A 454 18.51 30.45 14.07
N ARG A 455 18.06 30.04 15.25
CA ARG A 455 18.61 30.42 16.55
C ARG A 455 19.15 29.17 17.25
N GLY A 456 20.31 29.30 17.88
CA GLY A 456 21.02 28.19 18.55
C GLY A 456 21.97 27.44 17.62
N GLU A 457 23.17 27.14 18.11
CA GLU A 457 24.27 26.57 17.31
C GLU A 457 24.05 25.11 16.92
N ASN A 458 23.19 24.40 17.66
CA ASN A 458 23.02 22.95 17.52
C ASN A 458 21.89 22.53 16.55
N ALA A 459 21.18 23.48 15.92
CA ALA A 459 20.10 23.19 14.98
C ALA A 459 20.56 22.28 13.82
N ARG A 460 21.73 22.57 13.25
CA ARG A 460 22.31 21.78 12.16
C ARG A 460 22.71 20.38 12.62
N ALA A 461 23.37 20.28 13.78
CA ALA A 461 23.78 19.00 14.34
C ALA A 461 22.58 18.08 14.60
N PHE A 462 21.47 18.64 15.10
CA PHE A 462 20.22 17.91 15.29
C PHE A 462 19.74 17.26 13.99
N PHE A 463 19.53 18.03 12.91
CA PHE A 463 19.00 17.48 11.67
C PHE A 463 20.01 16.60 10.90
N ALA A 464 21.31 16.81 11.10
CA ALA A 464 22.34 15.97 10.52
C ALA A 464 22.34 14.53 11.06
N ALA A 465 21.72 14.29 12.23
CA ALA A 465 21.55 12.96 12.81
C ALA A 465 20.35 12.19 12.24
N PHE A 466 19.58 12.77 11.31
CA PHE A 466 18.44 12.11 10.67
C PHE A 466 18.79 11.68 9.24
N ASP A 467 18.32 10.51 8.85
CA ASP A 467 18.43 9.97 7.50
C ASP A 467 17.88 10.97 6.46
N PHE A 468 18.71 11.22 5.45
CA PHE A 468 18.31 11.88 4.22
C PHE A 468 18.28 10.87 3.08
N TYR A 469 17.10 10.68 2.48
CA TYR A 469 16.92 9.72 1.40
C TYR A 469 17.07 10.39 0.04
N ASP A 470 18.27 10.34 -0.55
CA ASP A 470 18.48 10.80 -1.92
C ASP A 470 17.69 9.89 -2.90
N PRO A 471 16.73 10.43 -3.66
CA PRO A 471 15.92 9.63 -4.59
C PRO A 471 16.71 9.05 -5.78
N THR A 472 17.93 9.52 -6.03
CA THR A 472 18.81 9.03 -7.09
C THR A 472 19.60 7.78 -6.68
N ASP A 473 19.94 7.66 -5.40
CA ASP A 473 20.72 6.55 -4.84
C ASP A 473 19.87 5.52 -4.10
N SER A 474 18.74 5.95 -3.53
CA SER A 474 17.82 5.08 -2.79
C SER A 474 16.91 4.31 -3.76
N LEU A 475 17.45 3.30 -4.45
CA LEU A 475 16.73 2.50 -5.45
C LEU A 475 16.39 1.09 -4.94
N ILE A 476 15.26 0.53 -5.40
CA ILE A 476 14.89 -0.86 -5.10
C ILE A 476 15.82 -1.86 -5.80
N VAL A 477 16.21 -1.53 -7.03
CA VAL A 477 17.21 -2.27 -7.82
C VAL A 477 18.39 -1.32 -8.03
N PRO A 478 19.54 -1.57 -7.38
CA PRO A 478 20.74 -0.75 -7.56
C PRO A 478 21.17 -0.69 -9.02
N ARG A 479 21.74 0.45 -9.42
CA ARG A 479 22.23 0.72 -10.77
C ARG A 479 23.68 0.33 -10.94
#